data_AF-A0A239LN09-F1
#
_entry.id   AF-A0A239LN09-F1
#
_cell.length_a   1.000
_cell.length_b   1.000
_cell.length_c   1.000
_cell.angle_alpha   90.00
_cell.angle_beta   90.00
_cell.angle_gamma   90.00
#
_symmetry.space_group_name_H-M   'P 1'
#
loop_
_entity.id
_entity.type
_entity.pdbx_description
1 polymer ?
#
loop_
_entity_poly.entity_id
_entity_poly.type
_entity_poly.pdbx_seq_one_letter_code
_entity_poly.pdbx_strand_id
1 'polypeptide(L)'
;MPKPSVAELRPVVHPSGLKDRRSGEHWAGRIYMREISLRWTRHLVNSRVTPNQLTYLMIVAGIAAGAALLVPGLAGAVAGALLIQLYLLLDCVDGEVARWRKQTSITGVYLDRVGHYLSEAALLVGFGLRAADLFHRDGATTQWGWAFLGTLAALGAILIKAETDLVDVARSRSGLPAVQDEASVPRSSGLAVARKAAAALKFHRLVGGVEASLLILAAGVADFVHGDLLFTRIVVCLLAAIAVLQTLLHLVSILASSRLR
;
A
#
# COMPACT_ATOMS: atom_id res chain seq x y z
N MET A 1 33.56 8.86 1.17
CA MET A 1 33.63 7.57 1.89
C MET A 1 33.62 6.45 0.87
N PRO A 2 34.34 5.34 1.10
CA PRO A 2 34.26 4.16 0.24
C PRO A 2 32.83 3.61 0.19
N LYS A 3 32.47 2.93 -0.89
CA LYS A 3 31.13 2.35 -1.06
C LYS A 3 30.98 1.15 -0.13
N PRO A 4 30.04 1.15 0.83
CA PRO A 4 29.89 0.03 1.76
C PRO A 4 29.51 -1.24 0.99
N SER A 5 29.93 -2.38 1.51
CA SER A 5 29.45 -3.70 1.06
C SER A 5 28.03 -3.95 1.56
N VAL A 6 27.32 -4.90 0.94
CA VAL A 6 25.98 -5.29 1.40
C VAL A 6 26.04 -5.91 2.81
N ALA A 7 27.14 -6.60 3.13
CA ALA A 7 27.35 -7.21 4.45
C ALA A 7 27.51 -6.16 5.56
N GLU A 8 28.15 -5.03 5.28
CA GLU A 8 28.27 -3.90 6.23
C GLU A 8 26.95 -3.12 6.35
N LEU A 9 26.23 -2.96 5.24
CA LEU A 9 25.03 -2.14 5.19
C LEU A 9 23.82 -2.81 5.84
N ARG A 10 23.63 -4.10 5.58
CA ARG A 10 22.48 -4.90 6.06
C ARG A 10 22.21 -4.79 7.57
N PRO A 11 23.19 -5.00 8.48
CA PRO A 11 22.91 -4.95 9.92
C PRO A 11 22.49 -3.56 10.42
N VAL A 12 22.89 -2.50 9.71
CA VAL A 12 22.52 -1.12 10.05
C VAL A 12 21.12 -0.78 9.55
N VAL A 13 20.81 -1.15 8.30
CA VAL A 13 19.56 -0.73 7.66
C VAL A 13 18.41 -1.71 7.86
N HIS A 14 18.68 -2.98 8.20
CA HIS A 14 17.67 -3.99 8.51
C HIS A 14 17.83 -4.43 9.98
N PRO A 15 17.24 -3.69 10.94
CA PRO A 15 17.30 -4.07 12.35
C PRO A 15 16.70 -5.47 12.58
N SER A 16 17.18 -6.15 13.61
CA SER A 16 16.73 -7.50 13.99
C SER A 16 15.21 -7.56 14.11
N GLY A 17 14.58 -8.51 13.42
CA GLY A 17 13.13 -8.69 13.41
C GLY A 17 12.37 -7.85 12.37
N LEU A 18 13.04 -7.03 11.54
CA LEU A 18 12.36 -6.25 10.48
C LEU A 18 11.53 -7.14 9.55
N LYS A 19 12.09 -8.26 9.09
CA LYS A 19 11.37 -9.23 8.24
C LYS A 19 10.36 -10.09 9.02
N ASP A 20 10.48 -10.15 10.34
CA ASP A 20 9.64 -10.99 11.22
C ASP A 20 8.41 -10.23 11.74
N ARG A 21 8.39 -8.89 11.63
CA ARG A 21 7.24 -8.04 11.93
C ARG A 21 6.03 -8.42 11.06
N ARG A 22 5.09 -9.17 11.64
CA ARG A 22 3.86 -9.63 10.97
C ARG A 22 2.93 -8.48 10.56
N SER A 23 2.99 -7.35 11.26
CA SER A 23 2.16 -6.16 11.05
C SER A 23 2.81 -5.09 10.17
N GLY A 24 4.14 -5.02 10.14
CA GLY A 24 4.86 -3.89 9.52
C GLY A 24 5.46 -4.14 8.13
N GLU A 25 5.83 -5.38 7.79
CA GLU A 25 6.54 -5.64 6.52
C GLU A 25 5.63 -6.33 5.49
N HIS A 26 5.49 -5.70 4.33
CA HIS A 26 4.74 -6.25 3.21
C HIS A 26 5.37 -7.55 2.69
N TRP A 27 4.58 -8.47 2.13
CA TRP A 27 5.12 -9.76 1.69
C TRP A 27 6.16 -9.61 0.57
N ALA A 28 5.95 -8.68 -0.36
CA ALA A 28 6.91 -8.36 -1.42
C ALA A 28 8.24 -7.87 -0.84
N GLY A 29 8.18 -7.06 0.22
CA GLY A 29 9.32 -6.65 1.04
C GLY A 29 10.14 -7.85 1.53
N ARG A 30 9.47 -8.81 2.17
CA ARG A 30 10.12 -10.01 2.72
C ARG A 30 10.71 -10.93 1.67
N ILE A 31 10.01 -11.13 0.54
CA ILE A 31 10.41 -12.10 -0.49
C ILE A 31 11.57 -11.56 -1.33
N TYR A 32 11.46 -10.34 -1.84
CA TYR A 32 12.45 -9.84 -2.81
C TYR A 32 12.80 -8.36 -2.65
N MET A 33 11.86 -7.47 -2.30
CA MET A 33 12.11 -6.04 -2.42
C MET A 33 13.22 -5.57 -1.47
N ARG A 34 13.33 -6.14 -0.27
CA ARG A 34 14.43 -5.81 0.67
C ARG A 34 15.81 -6.21 0.15
N GLU A 35 15.91 -7.25 -0.68
CA GLU A 35 17.19 -7.63 -1.30
C GLU A 35 17.54 -6.72 -2.48
N ILE A 36 16.52 -6.24 -3.20
CA ILE A 36 16.69 -5.27 -4.29
C ILE A 36 17.05 -3.89 -3.71
N SER A 37 16.31 -3.42 -2.72
CA SER A 37 16.53 -2.11 -2.07
C SER A 37 17.93 -2.00 -1.48
N LEU A 38 18.45 -3.05 -0.82
CA LEU A 38 19.82 -3.06 -0.31
C LEU A 38 20.85 -2.73 -1.39
N ARG A 39 20.67 -3.24 -2.60
CA ARG A 39 21.58 -2.97 -3.72
C ARG A 39 21.47 -1.51 -4.13
N TRP A 40 20.26 -0.98 -4.29
CA TRP A 40 20.03 0.42 -4.63
C TRP A 40 20.53 1.39 -3.56
N THR A 41 20.19 1.13 -2.29
CA THR A 41 20.67 1.86 -1.12
C THR A 41 22.19 1.92 -1.12
N ARG A 42 22.89 0.82 -1.41
CA ARG A 42 24.36 0.80 -1.52
C ARG A 42 24.92 1.82 -2.53
N HIS A 43 24.21 2.10 -3.62
CA HIS A 43 24.60 3.14 -4.58
C HIS A 43 24.23 4.55 -4.10
N LEU A 44 23.10 4.69 -3.41
CA LEU A 44 22.54 5.97 -3.01
C LEU A 44 23.13 6.52 -1.71
N VAL A 45 23.64 5.69 -0.79
CA VAL A 45 24.17 6.13 0.51
C VAL A 45 25.34 7.09 0.42
N ASN A 46 26.11 7.08 -0.67
CA ASN A 46 27.20 8.03 -0.92
C ASN A 46 26.82 9.18 -1.86
N SER A 47 25.57 9.20 -2.37
CA SER A 47 25.07 10.27 -3.23
C SER A 47 24.65 11.51 -2.43
N ARG A 48 24.27 12.60 -3.10
CA ARG A 48 23.68 13.79 -2.44
C ARG A 48 22.17 13.68 -2.21
N VAL A 49 21.53 12.61 -2.68
CA VAL A 49 20.08 12.42 -2.58
C VAL A 49 19.69 12.23 -1.11
N THR A 50 18.71 13.00 -0.63
CA THR A 50 18.24 12.91 0.76
C THR A 50 17.11 11.88 0.91
N PRO A 51 16.87 11.34 2.11
CA PRO A 51 15.73 10.46 2.36
C PRO A 51 14.39 11.09 1.94
N ASN A 52 14.14 12.35 2.32
CA ASN A 52 12.89 13.03 1.96
C ASN A 52 12.71 13.19 0.44
N GLN A 53 13.79 13.38 -0.33
CA GLN A 53 13.71 13.40 -1.80
C GLN A 53 13.25 12.06 -2.37
N LEU A 54 13.69 10.94 -1.78
CA LEU A 54 13.25 9.60 -2.15
C LEU A 54 11.78 9.39 -1.78
N THR A 55 11.34 9.87 -0.60
CA THR A 55 9.93 9.86 -0.20
C THR A 55 9.06 10.68 -1.16
N TYR A 56 9.50 11.85 -1.61
CA TYR A 56 8.76 12.62 -2.62
C TYR A 56 8.67 11.88 -3.96
N LEU A 57 9.76 11.25 -4.40
CA LEU A 57 9.76 10.45 -5.62
C LEU A 57 8.83 9.23 -5.49
N MET A 58 8.81 8.60 -4.32
CA MET A 58 7.87 7.53 -3.98
C MET A 58 6.43 8.01 -4.17
N ILE A 59 6.06 9.14 -3.56
CA ILE A 59 4.71 9.74 -3.69
C ILE A 59 4.35 9.96 -5.16
N VAL A 60 5.26 10.56 -5.92
CA VAL A 60 5.05 10.83 -7.35
C VAL A 60 4.87 9.53 -8.12
N ALA A 61 5.68 8.50 -7.87
CA ALA A 61 5.56 7.20 -8.53
C ALA A 61 4.20 6.53 -8.24
N GLY A 62 3.72 6.61 -7.00
CA GLY A 62 2.42 6.07 -6.61
C GLY A 62 1.25 6.79 -7.26
N ILE A 63 1.26 8.13 -7.29
CA ILE A 63 0.24 8.93 -7.98
C ILE A 63 0.28 8.68 -9.49
N ALA A 64 1.49 8.63 -10.06
CA ALA A 64 1.70 8.32 -11.47
C ALA A 64 1.17 6.93 -11.84
N ALA A 65 1.21 5.96 -10.92
CA ALA A 65 0.64 4.64 -11.15
C ALA A 65 -0.87 4.71 -11.42
N GLY A 66 -1.61 5.49 -10.64
CA GLY A 66 -3.03 5.76 -10.87
C GLY A 66 -3.30 6.45 -12.20
N ALA A 67 -2.51 7.48 -12.52
CA ALA A 67 -2.61 8.19 -13.80
C ALA A 67 -2.28 7.28 -15.01
N ALA A 68 -1.31 6.38 -14.87
CA ALA A 68 -0.91 5.44 -15.91
C ALA A 68 -2.05 4.47 -16.29
N LEU A 69 -2.97 4.16 -15.37
CA LEU A 69 -4.13 3.32 -15.67
C LEU A 69 -5.11 3.95 -16.66
N LEU A 70 -5.04 5.27 -16.85
CA LEU A 70 -5.81 5.99 -17.87
C LEU A 70 -5.27 5.77 -19.29
N VAL A 71 -4.03 5.26 -19.41
CA VAL A 71 -3.47 4.83 -20.70
C VAL A 71 -4.23 3.57 -21.17
N PRO A 72 -4.74 3.55 -22.41
CA PRO A 72 -5.52 2.43 -22.91
C PRO A 72 -4.75 1.13 -23.00
N GLY A 73 -5.52 0.03 -23.02
CA GLY A 73 -5.00 -1.32 -23.26
C GLY A 73 -4.08 -1.81 -22.16
N LEU A 74 -3.34 -2.87 -22.48
CA LEU A 74 -2.45 -3.55 -21.52
C LEU A 74 -1.29 -2.64 -21.05
N ALA A 75 -0.85 -1.71 -21.89
CA ALA A 75 0.27 -0.81 -21.58
C ALA A 75 0.01 0.01 -20.30
N GLY A 76 -1.20 0.54 -20.11
CA GLY A 76 -1.54 1.28 -18.90
C GLY A 76 -1.51 0.42 -17.64
N ALA A 77 -2.02 -0.81 -17.72
CA ALA A 77 -2.00 -1.76 -16.61
C ALA A 77 -0.57 -2.20 -16.24
N VAL A 78 0.28 -2.46 -17.24
CA VAL A 78 1.71 -2.75 -17.05
C VAL A 78 2.44 -1.57 -16.42
N ALA A 79 2.24 -0.36 -16.96
CA ALA A 79 2.86 0.84 -16.42
C ALA A 79 2.44 1.10 -14.96
N GLY A 80 1.14 0.96 -14.64
CA GLY A 80 0.64 1.06 -13.27
C GLY A 80 1.29 0.06 -12.32
N ALA A 81 1.39 -1.22 -12.71
CA ALA A 81 2.05 -2.24 -11.92
C ALA A 81 3.55 -1.95 -11.69
N LEU A 82 4.28 -1.57 -12.73
CA LEU A 82 5.69 -1.22 -12.64
C LEU A 82 5.94 0.02 -11.76
N LEU A 83 5.07 1.02 -11.85
CA LEU A 83 5.16 2.23 -11.02
C LEU A 83 4.90 1.92 -9.53
N ILE A 84 4.00 0.99 -9.21
CA ILE A 84 3.83 0.51 -7.84
C ILE A 84 5.05 -0.28 -7.35
N GLN A 85 5.71 -1.04 -8.22
CA GLN A 85 6.99 -1.69 -7.87
C GLN A 85 8.08 -0.67 -7.59
N LEU A 86 8.18 0.39 -8.40
CA LEU A 86 9.10 1.49 -8.18
C LEU A 86 8.80 2.23 -6.87
N TYR A 87 7.53 2.53 -6.61
CA TYR A 87 7.06 3.11 -5.35
C TYR A 87 7.52 2.27 -4.15
N LEU A 88 7.30 0.96 -4.16
CA LEU A 88 7.70 0.07 -3.06
C LEU A 88 9.22 -0.03 -2.91
N LEU A 89 9.96 0.04 -4.01
CA LEU A 89 11.42 0.12 -3.96
C LEU A 89 11.87 1.41 -3.26
N LEU A 90 11.29 2.55 -3.62
CA LEU A 90 11.65 3.85 -3.05
C LEU A 90 11.30 3.95 -1.55
N ASP A 91 10.15 3.42 -1.14
CA ASP A 91 9.73 3.22 0.26
C ASP A 91 10.73 2.38 1.08
N CYS A 92 11.32 1.36 0.45
CA CYS A 92 12.36 0.59 1.14
C CYS A 92 13.66 1.39 1.27
N VAL A 93 14.05 2.08 0.19
CA VAL A 93 15.34 2.75 0.07
C VAL A 93 15.40 4.02 0.92
N ASP A 94 14.34 4.80 1.03
CA ASP A 94 14.35 6.05 1.79
C ASP A 94 14.62 5.82 3.29
N GLY A 95 13.98 4.83 3.90
CA GLY A 95 14.18 4.42 5.27
C GLY A 95 15.54 3.77 5.49
N GLU A 96 16.04 3.01 4.52
CA GLU A 96 17.38 2.42 4.59
C GLU A 96 18.47 3.50 4.52
N VAL A 97 18.35 4.49 3.62
CA VAL A 97 19.27 5.64 3.55
C VAL A 97 19.18 6.50 4.81
N ALA A 98 17.97 6.73 5.33
CA ALA A 98 17.77 7.48 6.58
C ALA A 98 18.46 6.82 7.77
N ARG A 99 18.32 5.48 7.91
CA ARG A 99 18.98 4.72 8.99
C ARG A 99 20.50 4.72 8.84
N TRP A 100 21.00 4.48 7.63
CA TRP A 100 22.45 4.48 7.37
C TRP A 100 23.09 5.83 7.72
N ARG A 101 22.46 6.94 7.32
CA ARG A 101 22.98 8.29 7.54
C ARG A 101 22.60 8.90 8.88
N LYS A 102 21.83 8.18 9.71
CA LYS A 102 21.25 8.71 10.96
C LYS A 102 20.43 10.00 10.73
N GLN A 103 19.71 10.05 9.61
CA GLN A 103 18.88 11.17 9.15
C GLN A 103 17.37 10.87 9.33
N THR A 104 17.01 10.01 10.28
CA THR A 104 15.60 9.75 10.62
C THR A 104 14.96 11.01 11.20
N SER A 105 13.77 11.38 10.72
CA SER A 105 13.07 12.58 11.18
C SER A 105 11.56 12.33 11.32
N ILE A 106 10.91 13.08 12.21
CA ILE A 106 9.45 13.03 12.40
C ILE A 106 8.74 13.44 11.11
N THR A 107 9.26 14.46 10.42
CA THR A 107 8.74 14.90 9.11
C THR A 107 8.81 13.79 8.07
N GLY A 108 9.92 13.02 8.03
CA GLY A 108 10.05 11.87 7.14
C GLY A 108 9.00 10.81 7.41
N VAL A 109 8.80 10.43 8.69
CA VAL A 109 7.77 9.46 9.09
C VAL A 109 6.35 9.94 8.74
N TYR A 110 6.08 11.24 8.87
CA TYR A 110 4.80 11.81 8.48
C TYR A 110 4.59 11.78 6.95
N LEU A 111 5.59 12.22 6.17
CA LEU A 111 5.51 12.25 4.71
C LEU A 111 5.38 10.85 4.11
N ASP A 112 6.07 9.87 4.68
CA ASP A 112 5.98 8.46 4.31
C ASP A 112 4.53 7.95 4.41
N ARG A 113 3.90 8.16 5.57
CA ARG A 113 2.47 7.85 5.79
C ARG A 113 1.57 8.57 4.80
N VAL A 114 1.74 9.89 4.61
CA VAL A 114 0.96 10.65 3.60
C VAL A 114 1.11 10.03 2.22
N GLY A 115 2.32 9.62 1.85
CA GLY A 115 2.59 8.99 0.56
C GLY A 115 1.89 7.65 0.37
N HIS A 116 1.85 6.83 1.41
CA HIS A 116 1.09 5.58 1.37
C HIS A 116 -0.42 5.80 1.14
N TYR A 117 -1.00 6.85 1.72
CA TYR A 117 -2.42 7.16 1.54
C TYR A 117 -2.69 7.66 0.13
N LEU A 118 -1.89 8.62 -0.35
CA LEU A 118 -2.06 9.22 -1.67
C LEU A 118 -1.86 8.19 -2.79
N SER A 119 -0.85 7.34 -2.67
CA SER A 119 -0.48 6.37 -3.71
C SER A 119 -1.57 5.32 -3.92
N GLU A 120 -2.09 4.75 -2.83
CA GLU A 120 -3.17 3.77 -2.92
C GLU A 120 -4.49 4.39 -3.38
N ALA A 121 -4.81 5.58 -2.88
CA ALA A 121 -5.99 6.30 -3.31
C ALA A 121 -5.94 6.62 -4.81
N ALA A 122 -4.81 7.14 -5.29
CA ALA A 122 -4.60 7.43 -6.70
C ALA A 122 -4.71 6.18 -7.57
N LEU A 123 -4.14 5.04 -7.14
CA LEU A 123 -4.24 3.78 -7.86
C LEU A 123 -5.69 3.31 -8.01
N LEU A 124 -6.46 3.30 -6.91
CA LEU A 124 -7.84 2.82 -6.90
C LEU A 124 -8.80 3.76 -7.63
N VAL A 125 -8.63 5.08 -7.48
CA VAL A 125 -9.38 6.09 -8.25
C VAL A 125 -9.05 5.96 -9.75
N GLY A 126 -7.77 5.88 -10.11
CA GLY A 126 -7.32 5.70 -11.49
C GLY A 126 -7.90 4.44 -12.13
N PHE A 127 -8.01 3.35 -11.36
CA PHE A 127 -8.62 2.12 -11.83
C PHE A 127 -10.14 2.24 -12.04
N GLY A 128 -10.86 2.94 -11.15
CA GLY A 128 -12.27 3.26 -11.35
C GLY A 128 -12.50 4.13 -12.58
N LEU A 129 -11.65 5.13 -12.81
CA LEU A 129 -11.70 5.99 -14.01
C LEU A 129 -11.40 5.21 -15.29
N ARG A 130 -10.47 4.24 -15.26
CA ARG A 130 -10.25 3.30 -16.35
C ARG A 130 -11.52 2.51 -16.66
N ALA A 131 -12.16 1.93 -15.65
CA ALA A 131 -13.39 1.15 -15.79
C ALA A 131 -14.59 1.98 -16.28
N ALA A 132 -14.61 3.29 -15.96
CA ALA A 132 -15.61 4.25 -16.41
C ALA A 132 -15.53 4.56 -17.91
N ASP A 133 -14.47 4.09 -18.59
CA ASP A 133 -14.23 4.35 -20.00
C ASP A 133 -14.25 5.86 -20.32
N LEU A 134 -13.44 6.62 -19.59
CA LEU A 134 -13.37 8.08 -19.65
C LEU A 134 -13.16 8.65 -21.07
N PHE A 135 -12.58 7.85 -21.95
CA PHE A 135 -12.26 8.23 -23.32
C PHE A 135 -13.15 7.53 -24.37
N HIS A 136 -14.26 6.93 -23.96
CA HIS A 136 -15.28 6.34 -24.84
C HIS A 136 -14.73 5.32 -25.85
N ARG A 137 -13.88 4.41 -25.37
CA ARG A 137 -13.21 3.42 -26.22
C ARG A 137 -14.03 2.15 -26.42
N ASP A 138 -14.77 1.73 -25.41
CA ASP A 138 -15.64 0.54 -25.46
C ASP A 138 -17.12 0.92 -25.55
N GLY A 139 -17.49 2.08 -25.01
CA GLY A 139 -18.86 2.57 -24.93
C GLY A 139 -19.05 3.96 -25.51
N ALA A 140 -20.30 4.32 -25.78
CA ALA A 140 -20.67 5.64 -26.30
C ALA A 140 -20.57 6.76 -25.25
N THR A 141 -20.63 6.42 -23.96
CA THR A 141 -20.66 7.38 -22.85
C THR A 141 -19.82 6.92 -21.67
N THR A 142 -19.27 7.89 -20.94
CA THR A 142 -18.53 7.65 -19.71
C THR A 142 -19.49 7.10 -18.66
N GLN A 143 -19.16 5.93 -18.13
CA GLN A 143 -19.96 5.23 -17.13
C GLN A 143 -19.47 5.60 -15.72
N TRP A 144 -19.87 6.79 -15.24
CA TRP A 144 -19.43 7.36 -13.96
C TRP A 144 -19.65 6.48 -12.73
N GLY A 145 -20.56 5.50 -12.79
CA GLY A 145 -20.75 4.51 -11.73
C GLY A 145 -19.45 3.74 -11.40
N TRP A 146 -18.60 3.45 -12.39
CA TRP A 146 -17.33 2.79 -12.15
C TRP A 146 -16.28 3.69 -11.49
N ALA A 147 -16.26 4.98 -11.85
CA ALA A 147 -15.42 5.97 -11.19
C ALA A 147 -15.83 6.15 -9.72
N PHE A 148 -17.15 6.15 -9.45
CA PHE A 148 -17.68 6.15 -8.09
C PHE A 148 -17.22 4.91 -7.31
N LEU A 149 -17.33 3.70 -7.88
CA LEU A 149 -16.88 2.48 -7.21
C LEU A 149 -15.37 2.46 -6.92
N GLY A 150 -14.53 2.92 -7.86
CA GLY A 150 -13.09 3.05 -7.61
C GLY A 150 -12.77 4.07 -6.52
N THR A 151 -13.49 5.19 -6.47
CA THR A 151 -13.36 6.19 -5.41
C THR A 151 -13.84 5.64 -4.06
N LEU A 152 -14.94 4.87 -4.05
CA LEU A 152 -15.43 4.19 -2.86
C LEU A 152 -14.40 3.18 -2.32
N ALA A 153 -13.76 2.42 -3.21
CA ALA A 153 -12.67 1.52 -2.85
C ALA A 153 -11.49 2.30 -2.24
N ALA A 154 -11.09 3.42 -2.85
CA ALA A 154 -10.03 4.29 -2.34
C ALA A 154 -10.34 4.86 -0.94
N LEU A 155 -11.56 5.33 -0.72
CA LEU A 155 -12.00 5.83 0.58
C LEU A 155 -11.98 4.74 1.65
N GLY A 156 -12.46 3.53 1.33
CA GLY A 156 -12.38 2.40 2.26
C GLY A 156 -10.93 2.02 2.61
N ALA A 157 -10.04 1.98 1.61
CA ALA A 157 -8.61 1.74 1.81
C ALA A 157 -7.97 2.76 2.77
N ILE A 158 -8.25 4.04 2.54
CA ILE A 158 -7.78 5.15 3.37
C ILE A 158 -8.33 5.02 4.79
N LEU A 159 -9.63 4.73 4.95
CA LEU A 159 -10.26 4.62 6.26
C LEU A 159 -9.64 3.50 7.09
N ILE A 160 -9.35 2.34 6.50
CA ILE A 160 -8.68 1.22 7.20
C ILE A 160 -7.31 1.65 7.75
N LYS A 161 -6.53 2.42 6.98
CA LYS A 161 -5.25 2.96 7.45
C LYS A 161 -5.45 4.05 8.51
N ALA A 162 -6.37 4.97 8.27
CA ALA A 162 -6.68 6.05 9.19
C ALA A 162 -7.12 5.51 10.56
N GLU A 163 -7.98 4.49 10.58
CA GLU A 163 -8.41 3.82 11.81
C GLU A 163 -7.22 3.23 12.59
N THR A 164 -6.25 2.65 11.89
CA THR A 164 -5.03 2.12 12.53
C THR A 164 -4.18 3.24 13.13
N ASP A 165 -3.98 4.32 12.38
CA ASP A 165 -3.16 5.46 12.82
C ASP A 165 -3.83 6.25 13.95
N LEU A 166 -5.16 6.35 13.92
CA LEU A 166 -5.96 7.03 14.94
C LEU A 166 -5.90 6.32 16.30
N VAL A 167 -5.65 5.00 16.33
CA VAL A 167 -5.38 4.29 17.59
C VAL A 167 -4.11 4.84 18.25
N ASP A 168 -3.03 5.00 17.49
CA ASP A 168 -1.78 5.53 18.03
C ASP A 168 -1.93 7.00 18.45
N VAL A 169 -2.66 7.81 17.66
CA VAL A 169 -2.98 9.20 18.01
C VAL A 169 -3.81 9.29 19.29
N ALA A 170 -4.86 8.47 19.42
CA ALA A 170 -5.73 8.46 20.59
C ALA A 170 -4.95 8.09 21.86
N ARG A 171 -4.11 7.04 21.78
CA ARG A 171 -3.25 6.62 22.90
C ARG A 171 -2.24 7.68 23.30
N SER A 172 -1.52 8.24 22.33
CA SER A 172 -0.54 9.30 22.58
C SER A 172 -1.18 10.52 23.25
N ARG A 173 -2.37 10.95 22.80
CA ARG A 173 -3.13 12.05 23.43
C ARG A 173 -3.66 11.71 24.83
N SER A 174 -3.82 10.42 25.12
CA SER A 174 -4.27 9.91 26.42
C SER A 174 -3.11 9.57 27.37
N GLY A 175 -1.87 9.87 26.99
CA GLY A 175 -0.67 9.54 27.78
C GLY A 175 -0.33 8.05 27.82
N LEU A 176 -0.92 7.23 26.95
CA LEU A 176 -0.66 5.81 26.84
C LEU A 176 0.48 5.52 25.85
N PRO A 177 1.32 4.50 26.09
CA PRO A 177 2.38 4.10 25.17
C PRO A 177 1.79 3.54 23.86
N ALA A 178 2.56 3.59 22.77
CA ALA A 178 2.18 3.01 21.48
C ALA A 178 1.84 1.52 21.60
N VAL A 179 0.95 1.03 20.73
CA VAL A 179 0.48 -0.37 20.77
C VAL A 179 1.64 -1.32 20.48
N GLN A 180 1.92 -2.24 21.41
CA GLN A 180 2.82 -3.37 21.14
C GLN A 180 2.03 -4.46 20.40
N ASP A 181 2.67 -5.18 19.46
CA ASP A 181 2.03 -6.20 18.59
C ASP A 181 1.25 -7.26 19.41
N GLU A 182 1.65 -7.52 20.65
CA GLU A 182 1.07 -8.48 21.59
C GLU A 182 -0.30 -8.04 22.16
N ALA A 183 -0.60 -6.74 22.19
CA ALA A 183 -1.90 -6.21 22.65
C ALA A 183 -3.06 -6.47 21.66
N SER A 184 -2.84 -7.31 20.65
CA SER A 184 -3.79 -7.67 19.61
C SER A 184 -4.60 -8.95 19.87
N VAL A 185 -4.49 -9.53 21.07
CA VAL A 185 -5.20 -10.77 21.47
C VAL A 185 -6.62 -10.47 21.97
N PRO A 186 -7.69 -10.99 21.33
CA PRO A 186 -9.07 -10.77 21.76
C PRO A 186 -9.42 -11.55 23.03
N ARG A 187 -10.40 -11.04 23.81
CA ARG A 187 -10.87 -11.67 25.06
C ARG A 187 -12.06 -12.64 24.92
N SER A 188 -12.78 -12.66 23.79
CA SER A 188 -13.95 -13.55 23.63
C SER A 188 -13.75 -14.63 22.55
N SER A 189 -14.16 -15.86 22.87
CA SER A 189 -13.99 -17.05 22.02
C SER A 189 -14.77 -16.98 20.71
N GLY A 190 -15.95 -16.33 20.70
CA GLY A 190 -16.76 -16.14 19.49
C GLY A 190 -16.14 -15.19 18.46
N LEU A 191 -15.51 -14.09 18.92
CA LEU A 191 -14.79 -13.15 18.04
C LEU A 191 -13.47 -13.75 17.51
N ALA A 192 -12.89 -14.71 18.22
CA ALA A 192 -11.68 -15.41 17.78
C ALA A 192 -11.92 -16.29 16.54
N VAL A 193 -13.07 -16.95 16.43
CA VAL A 193 -13.44 -17.79 15.26
C VAL A 193 -13.75 -16.91 14.04
N ALA A 194 -14.55 -15.85 14.22
CA ALA A 194 -14.85 -14.88 13.16
C ALA A 194 -13.58 -14.23 12.62
N ARG A 195 -12.62 -13.87 13.49
CA ARG A 195 -11.31 -13.38 13.07
C ARG A 195 -10.44 -14.46 12.45
N LYS A 196 -10.50 -15.72 12.88
CA LYS A 196 -9.74 -16.81 12.25
C LYS A 196 -10.21 -17.04 10.81
N ALA A 197 -11.51 -16.92 10.54
CA ALA A 197 -12.05 -16.91 9.20
C ALA A 197 -11.59 -15.67 8.41
N ALA A 198 -11.72 -14.46 8.98
CA ALA A 198 -11.26 -13.21 8.35
C ALA A 198 -9.72 -13.06 8.22
N ALA A 199 -8.94 -13.83 8.98
CA ALA A 199 -7.47 -13.85 8.92
C ALA A 199 -6.94 -14.97 8.00
N ALA A 200 -7.67 -16.09 7.89
CA ALA A 200 -7.43 -17.11 6.86
C ALA A 200 -7.72 -16.52 5.48
N LEU A 201 -8.74 -15.69 5.40
CA LEU A 201 -9.10 -14.90 4.24
C LEU A 201 -8.36 -13.55 4.30
N LYS A 202 -7.08 -13.51 3.93
CA LYS A 202 -6.22 -12.29 3.91
C LYS A 202 -6.69 -11.22 2.91
N PHE A 203 -7.99 -11.09 2.66
CA PHE A 203 -8.63 -10.16 1.75
C PHE A 203 -8.25 -8.70 2.01
N HIS A 204 -7.84 -8.32 3.23
CA HIS A 204 -7.44 -6.93 3.53
C HIS A 204 -6.21 -6.48 2.76
N ARG A 205 -5.45 -7.45 2.29
CA ARG A 205 -4.27 -7.20 1.48
C ARG A 205 -4.63 -6.86 0.04
N LEU A 206 -5.79 -7.28 -0.46
CA LEU A 206 -6.15 -7.07 -1.86
C LEU A 206 -6.40 -5.60 -2.21
N VAL A 207 -6.74 -4.77 -1.21
CA VAL A 207 -6.89 -3.32 -1.37
C VAL A 207 -5.55 -2.59 -1.18
N GLY A 208 -4.52 -3.29 -0.68
CA GLY A 208 -3.16 -2.75 -0.58
C GLY A 208 -2.56 -2.51 -1.97
N GLY A 209 -1.72 -1.47 -2.08
CA GLY A 209 -1.25 -1.00 -3.39
C GLY A 209 -0.60 -2.07 -4.27
N VAL A 210 0.19 -2.97 -3.68
CA VAL A 210 0.91 -4.03 -4.41
C VAL A 210 -0.08 -5.06 -4.97
N GLU A 211 -0.92 -5.66 -4.13
CA GLU A 211 -1.90 -6.67 -4.56
C GLU A 211 -2.92 -6.08 -5.53
N ALA A 212 -3.42 -4.87 -5.26
CA ALA A 212 -4.30 -4.16 -6.17
C ALA A 212 -3.65 -3.97 -7.54
N SER A 213 -2.38 -3.54 -7.60
CA SER A 213 -1.66 -3.36 -8.86
C SER A 213 -1.50 -4.66 -9.66
N LEU A 214 -1.27 -5.79 -8.98
CA LEU A 214 -1.14 -7.10 -9.63
C LEU A 214 -2.50 -7.62 -10.12
N LEU A 215 -3.57 -7.42 -9.34
CA LEU A 215 -4.94 -7.73 -9.76
C LEU A 215 -5.36 -6.88 -10.97
N ILE A 216 -5.03 -5.59 -10.97
CA ILE A 216 -5.29 -4.67 -12.08
C ILE A 216 -4.52 -5.12 -13.33
N LEU A 217 -3.26 -5.54 -13.19
CA LEU A 217 -2.49 -6.10 -14.29
C LEU A 217 -3.14 -7.38 -14.85
N ALA A 218 -3.55 -8.31 -13.98
CA ALA A 218 -4.24 -9.53 -14.40
C ALA A 218 -5.55 -9.22 -15.13
N ALA A 219 -6.34 -8.25 -14.63
CA ALA A 219 -7.54 -7.76 -15.29
C ALA A 219 -7.21 -7.18 -16.67
N GLY A 220 -6.17 -6.35 -16.77
CA GLY A 220 -5.73 -5.77 -18.04
C GLY A 220 -5.25 -6.80 -19.06
N VAL A 221 -4.62 -7.91 -18.63
CA VAL A 221 -4.26 -9.04 -19.50
C VAL A 221 -5.52 -9.76 -19.99
N ALA A 222 -6.48 -10.01 -19.10
CA ALA A 222 -7.73 -10.67 -19.46
C ALA A 222 -8.57 -9.80 -20.42
N ASP A 223 -8.69 -8.51 -20.15
CA ASP A 223 -9.34 -7.52 -21.02
C ASP A 223 -8.65 -7.44 -22.40
N PHE A 224 -7.31 -7.49 -22.44
CA PHE A 224 -6.57 -7.51 -23.71
C PHE A 224 -6.89 -8.74 -24.56
N VAL A 225 -7.13 -9.90 -23.93
CA VAL A 225 -7.54 -11.12 -24.63
C VAL A 225 -9.02 -11.11 -24.99
N HIS A 226 -9.88 -10.56 -24.14
CA HIS A 226 -11.33 -10.56 -24.33
C HIS A 226 -11.80 -9.48 -25.32
N GLY A 227 -11.14 -8.32 -25.34
CA GLY A 227 -11.44 -7.21 -26.22
C GLY A 227 -12.30 -6.10 -25.62
N ASP A 228 -12.63 -6.15 -24.33
CA ASP A 228 -13.38 -5.11 -23.61
C ASP A 228 -12.90 -4.96 -22.15
N LEU A 229 -13.49 -4.03 -21.40
CA LEU A 229 -13.19 -3.77 -19.98
C LEU A 229 -13.95 -4.67 -18.96
N LEU A 230 -14.48 -5.84 -19.35
CA LEU A 230 -15.27 -6.70 -18.46
C LEU A 230 -14.52 -7.08 -17.17
N PHE A 231 -13.27 -7.54 -17.27
CA PHE A 231 -12.51 -7.98 -16.10
C PHE A 231 -12.06 -6.80 -15.25
N THR A 232 -11.68 -5.68 -15.87
CA THR A 232 -11.46 -4.42 -15.15
C THR A 232 -12.67 -4.06 -14.29
N ARG A 233 -13.88 -4.09 -14.84
CA ARG A 233 -15.13 -3.77 -14.14
C ARG A 233 -15.45 -4.75 -13.01
N ILE A 234 -15.28 -6.05 -13.24
CA ILE A 234 -15.43 -7.08 -12.19
C ILE A 234 -14.47 -6.80 -11.03
N VAL A 235 -13.21 -6.48 -11.31
CA VAL A 235 -12.20 -6.22 -10.29
C VAL A 235 -12.47 -4.92 -9.54
N VAL A 236 -12.98 -3.87 -10.20
CA VAL A 236 -13.44 -2.63 -9.51
C VAL A 236 -14.55 -2.95 -8.50
N CYS A 237 -15.58 -3.70 -8.91
CA CYS A 237 -16.65 -4.14 -8.00
C CYS A 237 -16.10 -4.94 -6.81
N LEU A 238 -15.20 -5.89 -7.09
CA LEU A 238 -14.57 -6.72 -6.07
C LEU A 238 -13.80 -5.86 -5.05
N LEU A 239 -12.93 -4.95 -5.52
CA LEU A 239 -12.14 -4.09 -4.66
C LEU A 239 -13.02 -3.15 -3.82
N ALA A 240 -14.07 -2.58 -4.41
CA ALA A 240 -15.01 -1.73 -3.69
C ALA A 240 -15.76 -2.50 -2.59
N ALA A 241 -16.27 -3.70 -2.90
CA ALA A 241 -16.96 -4.55 -1.93
C ALA A 241 -16.05 -4.97 -0.77
N ILE A 242 -14.81 -5.37 -1.09
CA ILE A 242 -13.80 -5.73 -0.10
C ILE A 242 -13.45 -4.53 0.80
N ALA A 243 -13.21 -3.36 0.22
CA ALA A 243 -12.84 -2.15 0.97
C ALA A 243 -13.93 -1.71 1.94
N VAL A 244 -15.20 -1.70 1.51
CA VAL A 244 -16.34 -1.36 2.37
C VAL A 244 -16.50 -2.36 3.51
N LEU A 245 -16.50 -3.65 3.19
CA LEU A 245 -16.62 -4.71 4.20
C LEU A 245 -15.50 -4.61 5.25
N GLN A 246 -14.27 -4.36 4.80
CA GLN A 246 -13.13 -4.29 5.70
C GLN A 246 -13.06 -3.05 6.56
N THR A 247 -13.50 -1.91 6.03
CA THR A 247 -13.62 -0.69 6.84
C THR A 247 -14.49 -0.97 8.06
N LEU A 248 -15.65 -1.60 7.85
CA LEU A 248 -16.56 -1.96 8.94
C LEU A 248 -15.95 -3.02 9.89
N LEU A 249 -15.36 -4.08 9.35
CA LEU A 249 -14.76 -5.14 10.17
C LEU A 249 -13.55 -4.67 10.97
N HIS A 250 -12.73 -3.79 10.41
CA HIS A 250 -11.54 -3.23 11.06
C HIS A 250 -11.93 -2.29 12.19
N LEU A 251 -12.91 -1.41 11.97
CA LEU A 251 -13.49 -0.56 13.00
C LEU A 251 -14.01 -1.37 14.18
N VAL A 252 -14.86 -2.38 13.92
CA VAL A 252 -15.39 -3.27 14.95
C VAL A 252 -14.26 -3.99 15.68
N SER A 253 -13.24 -4.46 14.96
CA SER A 253 -12.09 -5.13 15.55
C SER A 253 -11.29 -4.20 16.47
N ILE A 254 -11.13 -2.92 16.11
CA ILE A 254 -10.41 -1.93 16.94
C ILE A 254 -11.20 -1.68 18.23
N LEU A 255 -12.50 -1.39 18.11
CA LEU A 255 -13.38 -1.09 19.26
C LEU A 255 -13.52 -2.28 20.22
N ALA A 256 -13.48 -3.51 19.70
CA ALA A 256 -13.54 -4.73 20.50
C ALA A 256 -12.18 -5.15 21.11
N SER A 257 -11.08 -4.51 20.72
CA SER A 257 -9.73 -4.86 21.17
C SER A 257 -9.28 -4.09 22.41
N SER A 258 -8.23 -4.59 23.09
CA SER A 258 -7.52 -3.86 24.14
C SER A 258 -6.66 -2.71 23.61
N ARG A 259 -6.63 -2.45 22.29
CA ARG A 259 -5.77 -1.41 21.71
C ARG A 259 -6.17 0.00 22.16
N LEU A 260 -7.44 0.22 22.50
CA LEU A 260 -7.94 1.51 23.01
C LEU A 260 -8.00 1.57 24.55
N ARG A 261 -7.46 0.57 25.25
CA ARG A 261 -7.44 0.50 26.72
C ARG A 261 -6.00 0.46 27.26
#